data_AF-A0A0C9U6I4-F1
#
_entry.id   AF-A0A0C9U6I4-F1
#
_cell.length_a   1.000
_cell.length_b   1.000
_cell.length_c   1.000
_cell.angle_alpha   90.00
_cell.angle_beta   90.00
_cell.angle_gamma   90.00
#
_symmetry.space_group_name_H-M   'P 1'
#
loop_
_entity.id
_entity.type
_entity.pdbx_description
1 polymer ?
#
loop_
_entity_poly.entity_id
_entity_poly.type
_entity_poly.pdbx_seq_one_letter_code
_entity_poly.pdbx_strand_id
1 'polypeptide(L)'
;MPNWQSPSEVGTDSVIFIKLLHALMGLYAWEFIISLDFDWAVLSGKKKFRWPLAFYFAGRYLLLFAMIGILIGIDTPVEVDCQALYVFNQLAGDAAVGLASINLSLRT
;
A
#
# COMPACT_ATOMS: atom_id res chain seq x y z
N MET A 1 27.84 -22.01 5.13
CA MET A 1 26.78 -20.97 5.03
C MET A 1 25.53 -21.53 5.70
N PRO A 2 24.70 -20.71 6.36
CA PRO A 2 23.41 -21.15 6.89
C PRO A 2 22.54 -21.75 5.78
N ASN A 3 21.69 -22.73 6.12
CA ASN A 3 20.72 -23.28 5.16
C ASN A 3 19.45 -22.43 5.17
N TRP A 4 19.40 -21.42 4.30
CA TRP A 4 18.26 -20.51 4.14
C TRP A 4 16.96 -21.17 3.67
N GLN A 5 17.03 -22.39 3.14
CA GLN A 5 15.84 -23.15 2.74
C GLN A 5 15.42 -24.19 3.78
N SER A 6 16.07 -24.22 4.95
CA SER A 6 15.59 -25.08 6.02
C SER A 6 14.20 -24.61 6.49
N PRO A 7 13.28 -25.55 6.80
CA PRO A 7 11.92 -25.20 7.23
C PRO A 7 11.88 -24.26 8.45
N SER A 8 12.87 -24.35 9.34
CA SER A 8 12.99 -23.49 10.52
C SER A 8 13.30 -22.03 10.18
N GLU A 9 14.19 -21.80 9.22
CA GLU A 9 14.54 -20.43 8.76
C GLU A 9 13.37 -19.82 8.01
N VAL A 10 12.76 -20.56 7.07
CA VAL A 10 11.58 -20.09 6.30
C VAL A 10 10.41 -19.76 7.22
N GLY A 11 10.16 -20.57 8.25
CA GLY A 11 9.13 -20.29 9.24
C GLY A 11 9.41 -19.02 10.06
N THR A 12 10.67 -18.82 10.46
CA THR A 12 11.09 -17.62 11.20
C THR A 12 10.94 -16.36 10.34
N ASP A 13 11.41 -16.41 9.10
CA ASP A 13 11.33 -15.31 8.14
C ASP A 13 9.88 -14.95 7.81
N SER A 14 9.01 -15.94 7.66
CA SER A 14 7.58 -15.72 7.41
C SER A 14 6.93 -14.93 8.55
N VAL A 15 7.22 -15.28 9.81
CA VAL A 15 6.69 -14.56 10.98
C VAL A 15 7.25 -13.14 11.06
N ILE A 16 8.55 -12.95 10.79
CA ILE A 16 9.17 -11.63 10.76
C ILE A 16 8.53 -10.76 9.68
N PHE A 17 8.34 -11.32 8.48
CA PHE A 17 7.71 -10.64 7.35
C PHE A 17 6.29 -10.20 7.64
N ILE A 18 5.44 -11.08 8.20
CA ILE A 18 4.06 -10.75 8.57
C ILE A 18 4.04 -9.59 9.59
N LYS A 19 4.89 -9.63 10.62
CA LYS A 19 4.98 -8.56 11.62
C LYS A 19 5.43 -7.23 11.01
N LEU A 20 6.39 -7.26 10.09
CA LEU A 20 6.86 -6.07 9.39
C LEU A 20 5.73 -5.45 8.55
N LEU A 21 5.00 -6.26 7.78
CA LEU A 21 3.88 -5.78 6.96
C LEU A 21 2.79 -5.12 7.79
N HIS A 22 2.44 -5.69 8.94
CA HIS A 22 1.49 -5.09 9.88
C HIS A 22 1.99 -3.75 10.44
N ALA A 23 3.26 -3.67 10.82
CA ALA A 23 3.85 -2.43 11.31
C ALA A 23 3.85 -1.33 10.23
N LEU A 24 4.20 -1.69 8.99
CA LEU A 24 4.15 -0.77 7.85
C LEU A 24 2.73 -0.32 7.54
N MET A 25 1.74 -1.23 7.58
CA MET A 25 0.34 -0.86 7.43
C MET A 25 -0.12 0.10 8.52
N GLY A 26 0.26 -0.14 9.78
CA GLY A 26 -0.04 0.77 10.88
C GLY A 26 0.54 2.17 10.65
N LEU A 27 1.81 2.24 10.22
CA LEU A 27 2.47 3.50 9.90
C LEU A 27 1.77 4.23 8.75
N TYR A 28 1.45 3.51 7.67
CA TYR A 28 0.78 4.10 6.52
C TYR A 28 -0.66 4.53 6.83
N ALA A 29 -1.40 3.73 7.60
CA ALA A 29 -2.74 4.07 8.05
C ALA A 29 -2.73 5.31 8.95
N TRP A 30 -1.72 5.46 9.81
CA TRP A 30 -1.51 6.68 10.60
C TRP A 30 -1.33 7.90 9.70
N GLU A 31 -0.35 7.86 8.78
CA GLU A 31 -0.09 8.93 7.80
C GLU A 31 -1.32 9.26 6.96
N PHE A 32 -2.07 8.23 6.57
CA PHE A 32 -3.31 8.38 5.85
C PHE A 32 -4.35 9.12 6.70
N ILE A 33 -4.61 8.69 7.93
CA ILE A 33 -5.63 9.32 8.78
C ILE A 33 -5.30 10.78 9.08
N ILE A 34 -4.07 11.10 9.46
CA ILE A 34 -3.69 12.46 9.87
C ILE A 34 -3.74 13.48 8.72
N SER A 35 -3.72 13.01 7.47
CA SER A 35 -3.74 13.86 6.28
C SER A 35 -5.07 13.85 5.53
N LEU A 36 -6.12 13.26 6.12
CA LEU A 36 -7.48 13.29 5.56
C LEU A 36 -8.11 14.68 5.57
N ASP A 37 -7.62 15.58 6.43
CA ASP A 37 -8.04 16.98 6.46
C ASP A 37 -7.79 17.69 5.13
N PHE A 38 -6.64 17.41 4.49
CA PHE A 38 -6.30 17.91 3.16
C PHE A 38 -7.24 17.35 2.11
N ASP A 39 -7.43 16.03 2.10
CA ASP A 39 -8.29 15.33 1.15
C ASP A 39 -9.72 15.89 1.23
N TRP A 40 -10.24 16.00 2.44
CA TRP A 40 -11.55 16.57 2.71
C TRP A 40 -11.64 18.03 2.30
N ALA A 41 -10.59 18.84 2.52
CA ALA A 41 -10.57 20.23 2.09
C ALA A 41 -10.65 20.36 0.55
N VAL A 42 -10.03 19.46 -0.20
CA VAL A 42 -10.13 19.44 -1.67
C VAL A 42 -11.52 18.96 -2.12
N LEU A 43 -12.05 17.89 -1.52
CA LEU A 43 -13.36 17.33 -1.87
C LEU A 43 -14.52 18.28 -1.51
N SER A 44 -14.44 18.97 -0.38
CA SER A 44 -15.42 19.98 0.04
C SER A 44 -15.28 21.32 -0.69
N GLY A 45 -14.33 21.44 -1.61
CA GLY A 45 -14.06 22.67 -2.37
C GLY A 45 -13.40 23.79 -1.57
N LYS A 46 -13.05 23.57 -0.28
CA LYS A 46 -12.27 24.52 0.54
C LYS A 46 -10.87 24.75 -0.04
N LYS A 47 -10.31 23.77 -0.75
CA LYS A 47 -9.11 23.90 -1.58
C LYS A 47 -9.45 23.67 -3.05
N LYS A 48 -8.96 24.55 -3.91
CA LYS A 48 -9.15 24.43 -5.37
C LYS A 48 -8.47 23.17 -5.89
N PHE A 49 -9.23 22.29 -6.51
CA PHE A 49 -8.69 21.16 -7.24
C PHE A 49 -7.79 21.63 -8.39
N ARG A 50 -6.61 21.03 -8.49
CA ARG A 50 -5.66 21.20 -9.60
C ARG A 50 -5.49 19.83 -10.22
N TRP A 51 -5.48 19.74 -11.55
CA TRP A 51 -5.37 18.48 -12.26
C TRP A 51 -4.27 17.53 -11.73
N PRO A 52 -3.06 18.00 -11.33
CA PRO A 52 -2.02 17.11 -10.78
C PRO A 52 -2.43 16.37 -9.51
N LEU A 53 -3.38 16.90 -8.74
CA LEU A 53 -3.90 16.23 -7.54
C LEU A 53 -4.62 14.91 -7.88
N ALA A 54 -5.03 14.70 -9.13
CA ALA A 54 -5.55 13.39 -9.55
C ALA A 54 -4.53 12.27 -9.31
N PHE A 55 -3.25 12.50 -9.61
CA PHE A 55 -2.18 11.51 -9.38
C PHE A 55 -1.89 11.31 -7.89
N TYR A 56 -2.01 12.37 -7.10
CA TYR A 56 -1.93 12.29 -5.65
C TYR A 56 -3.01 11.37 -5.08
N PHE A 57 -4.27 11.62 -5.40
CA PHE A 57 -5.37 10.79 -4.90
C PHE A 57 -5.27 9.36 -5.42
N ALA A 58 -5.02 9.17 -6.72
CA ALA A 58 -4.88 7.84 -7.30
C ALA A 58 -3.77 7.03 -6.60
N GLY A 59 -2.57 7.61 -6.44
CA GLY A 59 -1.45 6.92 -5.81
C GLY A 59 -1.72 6.61 -4.33
N ARG A 60 -2.33 7.56 -3.62
CA ARG A 60 -2.68 7.42 -2.20
C ARG A 60 -3.69 6.29 -1.96
N TYR A 61 -4.80 6.28 -2.69
CA TYR A 61 -5.81 5.25 -2.49
C TYR A 61 -5.36 3.88 -3.04
N LEU A 62 -4.62 3.84 -4.15
CA LEU A 62 -4.05 2.58 -4.66
C LEU A 62 -3.08 1.94 -3.67
N LEU A 63 -2.19 2.74 -3.05
CA LEU A 63 -1.27 2.22 -2.04
C LEU A 63 -2.03 1.67 -0.83
N LEU A 64 -3.05 2.39 -0.35
CA LEU A 64 -3.90 1.91 0.75
C LEU A 64 -4.52 0.54 0.42
N PHE A 65 -5.14 0.41 -0.75
CA PHE A 65 -5.78 -0.85 -1.15
C PHE A 65 -4.78 -1.96 -1.43
N ALA A 66 -3.59 -1.65 -1.96
CA ALA A 66 -2.51 -2.62 -2.13
C ALA A 66 -2.05 -3.18 -0.78
N MET A 67 -1.87 -2.32 0.24
CA MET A 67 -1.48 -2.77 1.58
C MET A 67 -2.58 -3.60 2.25
N ILE A 68 -3.85 -3.22 2.07
CA ILE A 68 -4.99 -4.03 2.53
C ILE A 68 -4.99 -5.40 1.83
N GLY A 69 -4.80 -5.44 0.51
CA GLY A 69 -4.72 -6.69 -0.26
C GLY A 69 -3.57 -7.58 0.17
N ILE A 70 -2.41 -7.01 0.54
CA ILE A 70 -1.29 -7.76 1.11
C ILE A 70 -1.68 -8.39 2.45
N LEU A 71 -2.33 -7.64 3.35
CA LEU A 71 -2.80 -8.19 4.63
C LEU A 71 -3.83 -9.31 4.43
N ILE A 72 -4.77 -9.14 3.50
CA ILE A 72 -5.72 -10.21 3.15
C ILE A 72 -4.96 -11.48 2.72
N GLY A 73 -3.89 -11.33 1.91
CA GLY A 73 -3.12 -12.47 1.42
C GLY A 73 -2.35 -13.23 2.50
N ILE A 74 -1.99 -12.58 3.61
CA ILE A 74 -1.21 -13.22 4.70
C ILE A 74 -2.07 -13.63 5.90
N ASP A 75 -3.21 -12.97 6.14
CA ASP A 75 -4.03 -13.18 7.34
C ASP A 75 -5.37 -13.89 7.07
N THR A 76 -5.76 -14.08 5.80
CA THR A 76 -7.05 -14.73 5.50
C THR A 76 -7.03 -16.21 5.95
N PRO A 77 -7.97 -16.64 6.79
CA PRO A 77 -8.11 -18.05 7.15
C PRO A 77 -8.94 -18.84 6.11
N VAL A 78 -9.59 -18.13 5.18
CA VAL A 78 -10.45 -18.72 4.15
C VAL A 78 -9.78 -18.69 2.80
N GLU A 79 -10.14 -19.65 1.95
CA GLU A 79 -9.67 -19.69 0.56
C GLU A 79 -10.10 -18.44 -0.21
N VAL A 80 -9.14 -17.83 -0.90
CA VAL A 80 -9.33 -16.68 -1.78
C VAL A 80 -8.66 -16.96 -3.12
N ASP A 81 -9.08 -16.26 -4.16
CA ASP A 81 -8.38 -16.31 -5.44
C ASP A 81 -7.03 -15.58 -5.33
N CYS A 82 -5.99 -16.35 -5.00
CA CYS A 82 -4.63 -15.83 -4.88
C CYS A 82 -4.15 -15.18 -6.18
N GLN A 83 -4.51 -15.73 -7.34
CA GLN A 83 -4.07 -15.16 -8.61
C GLN A 83 -4.65 -13.77 -8.81
N ALA A 84 -5.96 -13.61 -8.60
CA ALA A 84 -6.61 -12.31 -8.69
C ALA A 84 -6.04 -11.32 -7.66
N LEU A 85 -5.86 -11.76 -6.41
CA LEU A 85 -5.33 -10.93 -5.33
C LEU A 85 -3.89 -10.45 -5.61
N TYR A 86 -3.00 -11.34 -6.01
CA TYR A 86 -1.61 -10.99 -6.30
C TYR A 86 -1.50 -10.16 -7.58
N VAL A 87 -2.30 -10.42 -8.61
CA VAL A 87 -2.35 -9.55 -9.81
C VAL A 87 -2.80 -8.14 -9.44
N PHE A 88 -3.85 -8.03 -8.61
CA PHE A 88 -4.29 -6.73 -8.10
C PHE A 88 -3.19 -6.02 -7.31
N ASN A 89 -2.55 -6.70 -6.36
CA ASN A 89 -1.49 -6.11 -5.54
C ASN A 89 -0.29 -5.64 -6.38
N GLN A 90 0.13 -6.43 -7.38
CA GLN A 90 1.21 -6.03 -8.29
C GLN A 90 0.84 -4.77 -9.06
N LEU A 91 -0.35 -4.75 -9.69
CA LEU A 91 -0.82 -3.59 -10.44
C LEU A 91 -0.96 -2.35 -9.57
N ALA A 92 -1.59 -2.47 -8.41
CA ALA A 92 -1.82 -1.36 -7.50
C ALA A 92 -0.51 -0.85 -6.86
N GLY A 93 0.39 -1.75 -6.49
CA GLY A 93 1.71 -1.42 -5.94
C GLY A 93 2.61 -0.70 -6.94
N ASP A 94 2.78 -1.27 -8.14
CA ASP A 94 3.60 -0.65 -9.20
C ASP A 94 3.00 0.69 -9.65
N ALA A 95 1.68 0.78 -9.76
CA ALA A 95 1.00 2.03 -10.07
C ALA A 95 1.21 3.08 -8.97
N ALA A 96 1.14 2.73 -7.69
CA ALA A 96 1.40 3.65 -6.60
C ALA A 96 2.81 4.26 -6.67
N VAL A 97 3.82 3.44 -6.99
CA VAL A 97 5.21 3.90 -7.18
C VAL A 97 5.32 4.84 -8.39
N GLY A 98 4.71 4.48 -9.52
CA GLY A 98 4.69 5.32 -10.72
C GLY A 98 4.01 6.68 -10.47
N LEU A 99 2.86 6.67 -9.79
CA LEU A 99 2.09 7.88 -9.46
C LEU A 99 2.83 8.77 -8.46
N ALA A 100 3.52 8.19 -7.48
CA ALA A 100 4.42 8.94 -6.59
C ALA A 100 5.55 9.63 -7.38
N SER A 101 6.11 8.94 -8.37
CA SER A 101 7.16 9.48 -9.24
C SER A 101 6.66 10.64 -10.11
N ILE A 102 5.46 10.52 -10.68
CA ILE A 102 4.80 11.61 -11.43
C ILE A 102 4.56 12.81 -10.51
N ASN A 103 4.02 12.59 -9.30
CA ASN A 103 3.84 13.67 -8.33
C ASN A 103 5.14 14.38 -8.00
N LEU A 104 6.26 13.65 -7.88
CA LEU A 104 7.57 14.25 -7.65
C LEU A 104 8.05 15.07 -8.86
N SER A 105 7.83 14.60 -10.08
CA SER A 105 8.20 15.35 -11.30
C SER A 105 7.37 16.62 -11.51
N LEU A 106 6.12 16.64 -11.04
CA LEU A 106 5.21 17.79 -11.16
C LEU A 106 5.44 18.84 -10.06
N ARG A 107 6.37 18.58 -9.12
CA ARG A 107 6.76 19.52 -8.04
C ARG A 107 7.77 20.60 -8.47
N THR A 108 8.04 20.78 -9.77
CA THR A 108 8.78 21.94 -10.33
C THR A 108 7.90 23.17 -10.44
#